data_AF-W2SJW9-F1
#
_entry.id   AF-W2SJW9-F1
#
_cell.length_a   1.000
_cell.length_b   1.000
_cell.length_c   1.000
_cell.angle_alpha   90.00
_cell.angle_beta   90.00
_cell.angle_gamma   90.00
#
_symmetry.space_group_name_H-M   'P 1'
#
loop_
_entity.id
_entity.type
_entity.pdbx_description
1 polymer ?
#
loop_
_entity_poly.entity_id
_entity_poly.type
_entity_poly.pdbx_seq_one_letter_code
_entity_poly.pdbx_strand_id
1 'polypeptide(L)'
;MDICGGSTRAALFNVRVTTFLGDLCLLEPDPGYCNDERKGQWWFYFNSDAGVCEKFFFYGCGGNDNKFYSLHMCNKVCGERLSPQIDIDECRGYKAVCDRNAWCSNTIGSYNCECMASYRGDGKHCTCQAFWYDGCKGRSRNIFSDYETCAQMCEETSILTRAVTSVVHYRIPRIY
;
A
#
# COMPACT_ATOMS: atom_id res chain seq x y z
N MET A 1 -28.43 7.64 32.91
CA MET A 1 -28.45 9.11 32.94
C MET A 1 -27.32 9.56 32.05
N ASP A 2 -27.68 10.15 30.91
CA ASP A 2 -26.77 10.81 29.97
C ASP A 2 -26.10 12.05 30.60
N ILE A 3 -24.88 12.38 30.17
CA ILE A 3 -24.53 13.58 29.38
C ILE A 3 -22.99 13.68 29.18
N CYS A 4 -22.63 14.12 27.98
CA CYS A 4 -21.34 14.23 27.31
C CYS A 4 -20.33 15.27 27.86
N GLY A 5 -19.05 15.08 27.48
CA GLY A 5 -18.23 16.14 26.84
C GLY A 5 -17.09 16.78 27.65
N GLY A 6 -15.85 16.69 27.14
CA GLY A 6 -14.75 17.55 27.59
C GLY A 6 -13.32 17.05 27.32
N SER A 7 -12.83 17.24 26.10
CA SER A 7 -11.42 17.13 25.65
C SER A 7 -10.51 18.07 26.46
N THR A 8 -9.24 17.78 26.80
CA THR A 8 -8.13 17.87 25.85
C THR A 8 -6.79 17.41 26.45
N ARG A 9 -6.04 16.70 25.60
CA ARG A 9 -4.56 16.60 25.49
C ARG A 9 -3.81 15.81 26.57
N ALA A 10 -3.65 14.52 26.28
CA ALA A 10 -2.53 13.72 26.73
C ALA A 10 -1.22 14.31 26.18
N ALA A 11 -0.33 14.72 27.08
CA ALA A 11 1.07 14.96 26.77
C ALA A 11 1.73 13.60 26.53
N LEU A 12 2.02 13.28 25.26
CA LEU A 12 2.85 12.15 24.89
C LEU A 12 4.06 12.63 24.10
N PHE A 13 5.22 12.45 24.75
CA PHE A 13 6.51 12.16 24.15
C PHE A 13 7.03 13.14 23.07
N ASN A 14 7.66 14.21 23.54
CA ASN A 14 8.74 14.87 22.81
C ASN A 14 10.02 14.02 22.89
N VAL A 15 10.11 12.95 22.10
CA VAL A 15 11.43 12.46 21.67
C VAL A 15 11.83 13.32 20.49
N ARG A 16 12.86 14.14 20.67
CA ARG A 16 13.49 14.91 19.58
C ARG A 16 14.13 13.95 18.58
N VAL A 17 13.33 13.49 17.61
CA VAL A 17 13.80 13.08 16.30
C VAL A 17 13.05 13.99 15.32
N THR A 18 13.68 14.32 14.18
CA THR A 18 13.10 15.02 13.01
C THR A 18 12.96 16.56 13.06
N THR A 19 13.98 17.30 12.61
CA THR A 19 13.80 18.66 12.01
C THR A 19 14.85 19.08 10.96
N PHE A 20 15.84 18.26 10.58
CA PHE A 20 16.87 18.71 9.60
C PHE A 20 16.97 17.91 8.30
N LEU A 21 16.31 16.76 8.20
CA LEU A 21 16.39 15.88 7.03
C LEU A 21 15.12 15.83 6.18
N GLY A 22 13.97 16.20 6.77
CA GLY A 22 12.73 16.37 6.01
C GLY A 22 12.80 17.60 5.11
N ASP A 23 13.23 18.74 5.65
CA ASP A 23 13.19 20.02 4.93
C ASP A 23 14.10 20.06 3.71
N LEU A 24 15.26 19.39 3.73
CA LEU A 24 16.19 19.34 2.59
C LEU A 24 15.60 18.59 1.40
N CYS A 25 15.13 17.37 1.62
CA CYS A 25 14.69 16.48 0.54
C CYS A 25 13.31 16.87 -0.02
N LEU A 26 12.59 17.77 0.65
CA LEU A 26 11.31 18.31 0.19
C LEU A 26 11.46 19.60 -0.65
N LEU A 27 12.67 20.12 -0.80
CA LEU A 27 12.89 21.30 -1.66
C LEU A 27 12.75 20.91 -3.13
N GLU A 28 12.05 21.71 -3.90
CA GLU A 28 12.05 21.60 -5.36
C GLU A 28 13.48 21.78 -5.92
N PRO A 29 13.84 21.17 -7.06
CA PRO A 29 15.16 21.36 -7.65
C PRO A 29 15.32 22.83 -8.07
N ASP A 30 16.40 23.46 -7.62
CA ASP A 30 16.78 24.80 -8.07
C ASP A 30 18.02 24.72 -8.99
N PRO A 31 17.85 24.85 -10.32
CA PRO A 31 18.94 24.86 -11.30
C PRO A 31 19.95 25.99 -11.04
N GLY A 32 19.55 27.06 -10.36
CA GLY A 32 20.27 28.32 -10.32
C GLY A 32 20.34 28.99 -11.69
N TYR A 33 20.63 30.29 -11.71
CA TYR A 33 20.89 31.01 -12.96
C TYR A 33 22.15 31.85 -12.84
N CYS A 34 23.09 31.62 -13.75
CA CYS A 34 24.41 32.23 -13.73
C CYS A 34 24.73 32.78 -15.11
N ASN A 35 25.44 33.90 -15.16
CA ASN A 35 25.82 34.56 -16.43
C ASN A 35 26.87 33.79 -17.25
N ASP A 36 27.45 32.71 -16.72
CA ASP A 36 28.46 31.87 -17.39
C ASP A 36 28.00 30.41 -17.39
N GLU A 37 27.25 30.03 -18.42
CA GLU A 37 26.62 28.70 -18.58
C GLU A 37 27.63 27.55 -18.70
N ARG A 38 28.91 27.85 -18.95
CA ARG A 38 29.98 26.85 -19.12
C ARG A 38 30.35 26.09 -17.84
N LYS A 39 29.81 26.50 -16.69
CA LYS A 39 30.00 25.83 -15.39
C LYS A 39 28.88 24.84 -15.05
N GLY A 40 27.87 24.73 -15.90
CA GLY A 40 26.73 23.85 -15.65
C GLY A 40 27.09 22.37 -15.75
N GLN A 41 26.49 21.55 -14.89
CA GLN A 41 26.68 20.10 -14.88
C GLN A 41 25.39 19.37 -14.46
N TRP A 42 25.27 18.09 -14.82
CA TRP A 42 24.21 17.21 -14.34
C TRP A 42 24.43 16.82 -12.88
N TRP A 43 23.41 17.06 -12.06
CA TRP A 43 23.33 16.70 -10.64
C TRP A 43 22.06 15.86 -10.42
N PHE A 44 21.91 15.33 -9.22
CA PHE A 44 20.75 14.57 -8.79
C PHE A 44 20.00 15.33 -7.70
N TYR A 45 18.68 15.24 -7.71
CA TYR A 45 17.82 15.75 -6.65
C TYR A 45 16.82 14.65 -6.27
N PHE A 46 16.26 14.73 -5.08
CA PHE A 46 15.19 13.84 -4.66
C PHE A 46 13.85 14.44 -5.06
N ASN A 47 13.10 13.75 -5.93
CA ASN A 47 11.74 14.11 -6.27
C ASN A 47 10.81 13.55 -5.18
N SER A 48 10.30 14.42 -4.31
CA SER A 48 9.42 14.03 -3.21
C SER A 48 8.05 13.51 -3.67
N ASP A 49 7.54 14.00 -4.80
CA ASP A 49 6.24 13.56 -5.34
C ASP A 49 6.32 12.14 -5.91
N ALA A 50 7.45 11.82 -6.57
CA ALA A 50 7.70 10.51 -7.15
C ALA A 50 8.40 9.54 -6.18
N GLY A 51 8.96 10.02 -5.07
CA GLY A 51 9.72 9.22 -4.11
C GLY A 51 11.05 8.68 -4.62
N VAL A 52 11.63 9.29 -5.67
CA VAL A 52 12.82 8.78 -6.37
C VAL A 52 13.84 9.88 -6.64
N CYS A 53 15.12 9.51 -6.71
CA CYS A 53 16.19 10.42 -7.10
C CYS A 53 16.29 10.55 -8.63
N GLU A 54 16.15 11.77 -9.12
CA GLU A 54 16.16 12.12 -10.54
C GLU A 54 17.33 13.06 -10.88
N LYS A 55 17.65 13.21 -12.17
CA LYS A 55 18.72 14.11 -12.64
C LYS A 55 18.18 15.48 -13.05
N PHE A 56 18.92 16.53 -12.75
CA PHE A 56 18.65 17.89 -13.23
C PHE A 56 19.96 18.61 -13.62
N PHE A 57 19.86 19.68 -14.40
CA PHE A 57 21.02 20.47 -14.80
C PHE A 57 21.19 21.66 -13.86
N PHE A 58 22.32 21.72 -13.15
CA PHE A 58 22.65 22.82 -12.24
C PHE A 58 23.66 23.74 -12.93
N TYR A 59 23.35 25.03 -13.03
CA TYR A 59 24.13 26.02 -13.79
C TYR A 59 25.42 26.50 -13.08
N GLY A 60 25.70 25.99 -11.88
CA GLY A 60 26.99 26.17 -11.20
C GLY A 60 27.02 27.26 -10.12
N CYS A 61 25.91 27.95 -9.86
CA CYS A 61 25.76 28.91 -8.76
C CYS A 61 24.33 28.92 -8.21
N GLY A 62 24.14 29.39 -6.98
CA GLY A 62 22.84 29.32 -6.31
C GLY A 62 22.39 27.89 -6.04
N GLY A 63 21.10 27.62 -6.24
CA GLY A 63 20.50 26.33 -5.93
C GLY A 63 20.14 26.20 -4.45
N ASN A 64 19.73 24.99 -4.09
CA ASN A 64 19.46 24.62 -2.71
C ASN A 64 20.12 23.28 -2.34
N ASP A 65 19.80 22.78 -1.15
CA ASP A 65 20.43 21.60 -0.55
C ASP A 65 19.90 20.26 -1.11
N ASN A 66 18.77 20.25 -1.86
CA ASN A 66 18.30 19.05 -2.57
C ASN A 66 19.10 18.83 -3.86
N LYS A 67 20.42 18.72 -3.73
CA LYS A 67 21.36 18.71 -4.86
C LYS A 67 22.57 17.84 -4.53
N PHE A 68 22.69 16.73 -5.24
CA PHE A 68 23.67 15.68 -4.99
C PHE A 68 24.49 15.37 -6.24
N TYR A 69 25.79 15.15 -6.05
CA TYR A 69 26.70 14.87 -7.16
C TYR A 69 26.46 13.50 -7.81
N SER A 70 25.90 12.53 -7.07
CA SER A 70 25.65 11.18 -7.56
C SER A 70 24.31 10.63 -7.11
N LEU A 71 23.76 9.73 -7.93
CA LEU A 71 22.55 8.99 -7.61
C LEU A 71 22.68 8.24 -6.27
N HIS A 72 23.84 7.62 -6.02
CA HIS A 72 24.09 6.93 -4.75
C HIS A 72 24.03 7.87 -3.55
N MET A 73 24.60 9.09 -3.67
CA MET A 73 24.56 10.08 -2.61
C MET A 73 23.13 10.56 -2.34
N CYS A 74 22.35 10.84 -3.40
CA CYS A 74 20.94 11.21 -3.29
C CYS A 74 20.12 10.10 -2.62
N ASN A 75 20.30 8.85 -3.07
CA ASN A 75 19.59 7.71 -2.49
C ASN A 75 19.96 7.53 -1.02
N LYS A 76 21.24 7.60 -0.65
CA LYS A 76 21.65 7.43 0.75
C LYS A 76 21.15 8.54 1.67
N VAL A 77 21.09 9.77 1.18
CA VAL A 77 20.68 10.94 1.99
C VAL A 77 19.17 11.07 2.07
N CYS A 78 18.46 10.93 0.94
CA CYS A 78 17.01 11.11 0.85
C CYS A 78 16.29 9.78 0.57
N GLY A 79 16.69 9.03 -0.46
CA GLY A 79 15.97 7.81 -0.90
C GLY A 79 15.87 6.69 0.16
N GLU A 80 16.88 6.49 1.00
CA GLU A 80 16.94 5.46 2.04
C GLU A 80 16.41 5.97 3.40
N ARG A 81 16.45 7.29 3.63
CA ARG A 81 15.94 7.91 4.86
C ARG A 81 14.46 8.30 4.77
N LEU A 82 13.94 8.48 3.56
CA LEU A 82 12.54 8.76 3.26
C LEU A 82 11.83 7.58 2.59
N SER A 83 12.50 6.45 2.33
CA SER A 83 11.81 5.19 2.03
C SER A 83 10.79 4.78 3.11
N PRO A 84 10.89 5.20 4.39
CA PRO A 84 9.81 5.01 5.35
C PRO A 84 8.79 6.16 5.39
N GLN A 85 8.92 7.22 4.57
CA GLN A 85 8.06 8.43 4.64
C GLN A 85 7.37 8.80 3.31
N ILE A 86 7.84 8.31 2.16
CA ILE A 86 7.10 8.34 0.90
C ILE A 86 6.67 6.92 0.57
N ASP A 87 5.39 6.70 0.81
CA ASP A 87 4.72 5.42 0.66
C ASP A 87 4.11 5.35 -0.74
N ILE A 88 4.60 4.43 -1.57
CA ILE A 88 4.01 4.18 -2.90
C ILE A 88 2.78 3.33 -2.66
N ASP A 89 1.58 3.87 -2.93
CA ASP A 89 0.35 3.08 -2.81
C ASP A 89 0.28 2.03 -3.94
N GLU A 90 0.80 0.82 -3.68
CA GLU A 90 0.80 -0.27 -4.65
C GLU A 90 -0.62 -0.78 -4.96
N CYS A 91 -1.61 -0.45 -4.12
CA CYS A 91 -3.01 -0.73 -4.37
C CYS A 91 -3.63 0.15 -5.46
N ARG A 92 -3.01 1.30 -5.79
CA ARG A 92 -3.44 2.20 -6.88
C ARG A 92 -2.67 1.99 -8.20
N GLY A 93 -1.69 1.09 -8.21
CA GLY A 93 -0.85 0.81 -9.38
C GLY A 93 -1.57 0.08 -10.52
N TYR A 94 -0.97 0.11 -11.72
CA TYR A 94 -1.51 -0.54 -12.93
C TYR A 94 -1.26 -2.07 -12.98
N LYS A 95 -0.41 -2.60 -12.10
CA LYS A 95 -0.09 -4.03 -12.02
C LYS A 95 -0.99 -4.67 -10.97
N ALA A 96 -1.61 -5.81 -11.28
CA ALA A 96 -2.37 -6.57 -10.29
C ALA A 96 -1.42 -7.09 -9.20
N VAL A 97 -1.46 -6.46 -8.02
CA VAL A 97 -0.57 -6.79 -6.90
C VAL A 97 -1.19 -7.87 -6.02
N CYS A 98 -2.47 -7.76 -5.67
CA CYS A 98 -3.20 -8.79 -4.90
C CYS A 98 -4.01 -9.72 -5.81
N ASP A 99 -4.50 -10.83 -5.24
CA ASP A 99 -5.51 -11.66 -5.89
C ASP A 99 -6.76 -10.83 -6.22
N ARG A 100 -7.49 -11.18 -7.28
CA ARG A 100 -8.76 -10.51 -7.65
C ARG A 100 -9.82 -10.63 -6.55
N ASN A 101 -9.77 -11.69 -5.75
CA ASN A 101 -10.65 -11.96 -4.61
C ASN A 101 -10.02 -11.53 -3.26
N ALA A 102 -9.11 -10.55 -3.28
CA ALA A 102 -8.51 -9.95 -2.08
C ALA A 102 -8.70 -8.43 -2.05
N TRP A 103 -8.82 -7.87 -0.85
CA TRP A 103 -8.70 -6.44 -0.59
C TRP A 103 -7.23 -6.06 -0.38
N CYS A 104 -6.80 -5.00 -1.05
CA CYS A 104 -5.48 -4.41 -0.86
C CYS A 104 -5.59 -3.26 0.14
N SER A 105 -4.76 -3.27 1.18
CA SER A 105 -4.62 -2.19 2.15
C SER A 105 -3.20 -1.68 2.11
N ASN A 106 -3.04 -0.42 1.73
CA ASN A 106 -1.74 0.24 1.69
C ASN A 106 -1.23 0.54 3.12
N THR A 107 0.07 0.40 3.35
CA THR A 107 0.71 0.63 4.65
C THR A 107 2.04 1.35 4.45
N ILE A 108 2.49 2.18 5.39
CA ILE A 108 3.73 2.94 5.16
C ILE A 108 4.92 2.02 4.85
N GLY A 109 5.44 2.10 3.63
CA GLY A 109 6.56 1.33 3.10
C GLY A 109 6.21 -0.10 2.65
N SER A 110 4.92 -0.47 2.58
CA SER A 110 4.46 -1.80 2.18
C SER A 110 2.95 -1.85 1.87
N TYR A 111 2.41 -3.05 1.68
CA TYR A 111 0.96 -3.24 1.57
C TYR A 111 0.59 -4.61 2.11
N ASN A 112 -0.67 -4.76 2.49
CA ASN A 112 -1.24 -6.05 2.90
C ASN A 112 -2.36 -6.45 1.94
N CYS A 113 -2.38 -7.72 1.55
CA CYS A 113 -3.48 -8.31 0.81
C CYS A 113 -4.26 -9.23 1.75
N GLU A 114 -5.57 -9.05 1.85
CA GLU A 114 -6.44 -9.88 2.67
C GLU A 114 -7.57 -10.46 1.82
N CYS A 115 -7.76 -11.79 1.84
CA CYS A 115 -8.84 -12.40 1.07
C CYS A 115 -10.21 -11.87 1.50
N MET A 116 -11.08 -11.62 0.52
CA MET A 116 -12.44 -11.19 0.79
C MET A 116 -13.23 -12.25 1.56
N ALA A 117 -14.35 -11.85 2.16
CA ALA A 117 -15.25 -12.77 2.85
C ALA A 117 -15.64 -13.94 1.93
N SER A 118 -15.65 -15.17 2.47
CA SER A 118 -15.83 -16.45 1.74
C SER A 118 -14.60 -17.02 1.02
N TYR A 119 -13.49 -16.28 1.00
CA TYR A 119 -12.22 -16.76 0.48
C TYR A 119 -11.21 -17.03 1.61
N ARG A 120 -10.23 -17.89 1.33
CA ARG A 120 -9.10 -18.24 2.19
C ARG A 120 -7.83 -18.33 1.35
N GLY A 121 -6.70 -17.96 1.96
CA GLY A 121 -5.43 -17.90 1.28
C GLY A 121 -4.49 -16.89 1.93
N ASP A 122 -3.45 -16.51 1.19
CA ASP A 122 -2.41 -15.56 1.59
C ASP A 122 -2.65 -14.14 1.05
N GLY A 123 -3.81 -13.88 0.46
CA GLY A 123 -4.13 -12.59 -0.20
C GLY A 123 -3.55 -12.44 -1.61
N LYS A 124 -2.61 -13.29 -2.01
CA LYS A 124 -2.08 -13.37 -3.39
C LYS A 124 -2.71 -14.50 -4.20
N HIS A 125 -3.19 -15.53 -3.50
CA HIS A 125 -3.96 -16.64 -4.02
C HIS A 125 -5.15 -16.90 -3.08
N CYS A 126 -6.34 -16.45 -3.45
CA CYS A 126 -7.54 -16.58 -2.64
C CYS A 126 -8.50 -17.59 -3.25
N THR A 127 -8.79 -18.67 -2.53
CA THR A 127 -9.70 -19.74 -2.97
C THR A 127 -10.93 -19.84 -2.07
N CYS A 128 -12.02 -20.37 -2.60
CA CYS A 128 -13.28 -20.50 -1.86
C CYS A 128 -13.11 -21.41 -0.63
N GLN A 129 -13.70 -21.02 0.50
CA GLN A 129 -13.54 -21.74 1.76
C GLN A 129 -14.35 -23.04 1.80
N ALA A 130 -13.66 -24.18 1.76
CA ALA A 130 -14.25 -25.48 2.09
C ALA A 130 -14.61 -25.57 3.58
N PHE A 131 -15.65 -26.34 3.91
CA PHE A 131 -15.94 -26.71 5.30
C PHE A 131 -16.44 -28.15 5.42
N TRP A 132 -16.23 -28.71 6.61
CA TRP A 132 -16.77 -30.00 6.96
C TRP A 132 -18.25 -29.87 7.31
N TYR A 133 -19.07 -30.70 6.67
CA TYR A 133 -20.50 -30.78 6.94
C TYR A 133 -20.87 -32.20 7.35
N ASP A 134 -21.27 -32.35 8.61
CA ASP A 134 -21.58 -33.64 9.25
C ASP A 134 -22.93 -34.25 8.82
N GLY A 135 -23.60 -33.69 7.80
CA GLY A 135 -24.74 -34.33 7.13
C GLY A 135 -26.13 -33.98 7.69
N CYS A 136 -26.25 -33.05 8.64
CA CYS A 136 -27.54 -32.60 9.18
C CYS A 136 -28.25 -31.65 8.21
N LYS A 137 -29.31 -32.10 7.49
CA LYS A 137 -30.03 -31.31 6.46
C LYS A 137 -30.27 -29.85 6.90
N GLY A 138 -29.41 -28.94 6.43
CA GLY A 138 -29.49 -27.52 6.71
C GLY A 138 -30.39 -26.85 5.68
N ARG A 139 -30.94 -25.68 6.02
CA ARG A 139 -31.63 -24.81 5.04
C ARG A 139 -30.66 -23.90 4.28
N SER A 140 -29.35 -23.98 4.57
CA SER A 140 -28.34 -23.18 3.88
C SER A 140 -28.28 -23.56 2.41
N ARG A 141 -28.40 -22.57 1.54
CA ARG A 141 -28.23 -22.73 0.09
C ARG A 141 -26.75 -22.77 -0.34
N ASN A 142 -25.83 -22.53 0.60
CA ASN A 142 -24.39 -22.47 0.39
C ASN A 142 -23.73 -23.81 0.76
N ILE A 143 -24.31 -24.94 0.34
CA ILE A 143 -23.77 -26.28 0.58
C ILE A 143 -23.73 -27.03 -0.76
N PHE A 144 -22.53 -27.11 -1.34
CA PHE A 144 -22.30 -27.77 -2.64
C PHE A 144 -21.54 -29.09 -2.47
N SER A 145 -21.85 -30.07 -3.32
CA SER A 145 -21.22 -31.41 -3.32
C SER A 145 -19.90 -31.48 -4.10
N ASP A 146 -19.66 -30.52 -4.97
CA ASP A 146 -18.52 -30.45 -5.86
C ASP A 146 -17.87 -29.06 -5.82
N TYR A 147 -16.55 -29.05 -5.99
CA TYR A 147 -15.75 -27.84 -5.91
C TYR A 147 -16.11 -26.83 -7.01
N GLU A 148 -16.40 -27.33 -8.22
CA GLU A 148 -16.62 -26.49 -9.39
C GLU A 148 -17.92 -25.69 -9.29
N THR A 149 -19.03 -26.33 -8.90
CA THR A 149 -20.31 -25.66 -8.64
C THR A 149 -20.18 -24.67 -7.49
N CYS A 150 -19.40 -24.99 -6.46
CA CYS A 150 -19.11 -24.03 -5.39
C CYS A 150 -18.34 -22.82 -5.91
N ALA A 151 -17.27 -23.03 -6.67
CA ALA A 151 -16.44 -21.94 -7.20
C ALA A 151 -17.25 -21.04 -8.14
N GLN A 152 -18.03 -21.63 -9.04
CA GLN A 152 -18.91 -20.89 -9.96
C GLN A 152 -19.93 -20.04 -9.19
N MET A 153 -20.63 -20.62 -8.22
CA MET A 153 -21.63 -19.91 -7.42
C MET A 153 -21.00 -18.88 -6.47
N CYS A 154 -19.78 -19.10 -5.99
CA CYS A 154 -19.03 -18.10 -5.22
C CYS A 154 -18.72 -16.86 -6.05
N GLU A 155 -18.26 -17.04 -7.29
CA GLU A 155 -17.79 -15.95 -8.16
C GLU A 155 -18.93 -15.17 -8.85
N GLU A 156 -20.11 -15.77 -9.05
CA GLU A 156 -21.28 -15.11 -9.66
C GLU A 156 -22.02 -14.11 -8.75
N THR A 157 -21.79 -14.15 -7.43
CA THR A 157 -22.52 -13.27 -6.46
C THR A 157 -22.02 -11.83 -6.38
N SER A 158 -21.04 -11.45 -7.22
CA SER A 158 -20.45 -10.10 -7.28
C SER A 158 -21.38 -9.00 -7.82
N ILE A 159 -22.65 -9.29 -8.13
CA ILE A 159 -23.64 -8.30 -8.61
C ILE A 159 -24.46 -7.64 -7.48
N LEU A 160 -24.40 -8.12 -6.23
CA LEU A 160 -25.13 -7.47 -5.11
C LEU A 160 -24.23 -7.20 -3.90
N THR A 161 -23.40 -6.17 -4.01
CA THR A 161 -22.94 -5.41 -2.84
C THR A 161 -24.15 -4.79 -2.12
N ARG A 162 -24.65 -5.47 -1.08
CA ARG A 162 -25.11 -4.91 0.22
C ARG A 162 -25.83 -6.00 1.03
N ALA A 163 -25.21 -6.36 2.14
CA ALA A 163 -25.75 -7.19 3.23
C ALA A 163 -25.99 -8.68 2.93
N VAL A 164 -24.94 -9.52 2.99
CA VAL A 164 -25.10 -10.86 3.56
C VAL A 164 -23.82 -11.32 4.26
N THR A 165 -23.93 -11.62 5.55
CA THR A 165 -22.93 -12.25 6.42
C THR A 165 -22.76 -13.75 6.16
N SER A 166 -23.06 -14.23 4.94
CA SER A 166 -23.16 -15.66 4.66
C SER A 166 -21.97 -16.13 3.84
N VAL A 167 -21.09 -16.88 4.50
CA VAL A 167 -19.93 -17.55 3.88
C VAL A 167 -20.44 -18.62 2.91
N VAL A 168 -19.87 -18.66 1.70
CA VAL A 168 -20.16 -19.71 0.71
C VAL A 168 -19.23 -20.89 0.95
N HIS A 169 -19.77 -22.11 0.95
CA HIS A 169 -18.99 -23.28 1.31
C HIS A 169 -19.34 -24.55 0.51
N TYR A 170 -18.38 -25.48 0.41
CA TYR A 170 -18.59 -26.81 -0.19
C TYR A 170 -18.15 -27.95 0.72
N ARG A 171 -18.71 -29.13 0.46
CA ARG A 171 -18.52 -30.36 1.24
C ARG A 171 -17.30 -31.14 0.75
N ILE A 172 -16.43 -31.52 1.68
CA ILE A 172 -15.37 -32.51 1.43
C ILE A 172 -15.85 -33.90 1.89
N PRO A 173 -15.83 -34.95 1.05
CA PRO A 173 -16.12 -36.32 1.49
C PRO A 173 -15.08 -36.79 2.52
N ARG A 174 -15.50 -37.44 3.60
CA ARG A 174 -14.56 -38.15 4.48
C ARG A 174 -13.97 -39.32 3.70
N ILE A 175 -12.65 -39.29 3.52
CA ILE A 175 -11.89 -40.43 3.02
C ILE A 175 -11.63 -41.32 4.24
N TYR A 176 -12.16 -42.55 4.20
CA TYR A 176 -11.91 -43.57 5.21
C TYR A 176 -10.70 -44.41 4.82
#